data_AF-A0A5M8QEG3-F1
#
_entry.id   AF-A0A5M8QEG3-F1
#
_cell.length_a   1.000
_cell.length_b   1.000
_cell.length_c   1.000
_cell.angle_alpha   90.00
_cell.angle_beta   90.00
_cell.angle_gamma   90.00
#
_symmetry.space_group_name_H-M   'P 1'
#
loop_
_entity.id
_entity.type
_entity.pdbx_description
1 polymer ?
#
loop_
_entity_poly.entity_id
_entity_poly.type
_entity_poly.pdbx_seq_one_letter_code
_entity_poly.pdbx_strand_id
1 'polypeptide(L)'
;MEKQQQPEVWLRGPVPAIPPLLQPVAHALLQAREEVQRHLARFPEHLLWERPANLASVGFHLQHLTGVLDRLFTYAQGEQLFPQALAYLKAEGVAPGPETTVQTLVVAFHRQVDQALEQLKATREQTLLETRGVGRAQIPSTVLGLLFHAAEHTQRHVGQLLVTARILEAGMGIPETNENQP
;
A
#
# COMPACT_ATOMS: atom_id res chain seq x y z
N MET A 1 -17.84 16.85 19.10
CA MET A 1 -16.45 17.26 18.87
C MET A 1 -16.11 16.92 17.44
N GLU A 2 -15.97 17.93 16.59
CA GLU A 2 -15.32 17.76 15.28
C GLU A 2 -13.99 17.05 15.50
N LYS A 3 -13.79 15.93 14.80
CA LYS A 3 -12.47 15.31 14.71
C LYS A 3 -11.62 16.27 13.88
N GLN A 4 -10.81 17.09 14.53
CA GLN A 4 -9.79 17.89 13.84
C GLN A 4 -8.98 16.94 12.95
N GLN A 5 -9.03 17.18 11.63
CA GLN A 5 -8.22 16.43 10.69
C GLN A 5 -6.76 16.73 11.01
N GLN A 6 -5.98 15.68 11.32
CA GLN A 6 -4.54 15.85 11.48
C GLN A 6 -3.94 16.30 10.14
N PRO A 7 -2.87 17.11 10.14
CA PRO A 7 -2.13 17.42 8.91
C PRO A 7 -1.74 16.15 8.16
N GLU A 8 -1.42 16.23 6.87
CA GLU A 8 -0.84 15.09 6.14
C GLU A 8 0.43 14.58 6.84
N VAL A 9 0.72 13.28 6.72
CA VAL A 9 1.77 12.65 7.53
C VAL A 9 3.14 13.33 7.39
N TRP A 10 3.49 13.81 6.20
CA TRP A 10 4.76 14.50 5.96
C TRP A 10 4.89 15.84 6.70
N LEU A 11 3.77 16.49 7.04
CA LEU A 11 3.72 17.72 7.84
C LEU A 11 3.80 17.47 9.35
N ARG A 12 3.79 16.21 9.79
CA ARG A 12 3.83 15.85 11.23
C ARG A 12 5.26 15.69 11.77
N GLY A 13 6.27 15.94 10.94
CA GLY A 13 7.68 15.81 11.30
C GLY A 13 8.26 14.41 11.06
N PRO A 14 9.51 14.17 11.50
CA PRO A 14 10.23 12.93 11.21
C PRO A 14 9.63 11.74 11.95
N VAL A 15 9.54 10.60 11.27
CA VAL A 15 9.21 9.30 11.87
C VAL A 15 10.42 8.83 12.70
N PRO A 16 10.25 8.50 13.99
CA PRO A 16 11.36 8.08 14.84
C PRO A 16 12.14 6.88 14.31
N ALA A 17 13.46 6.91 14.47
CA ALA A 17 14.41 5.87 14.05
C ALA A 17 14.50 5.59 12.54
N ILE A 18 13.78 6.32 11.69
CA ILE A 18 13.92 6.23 10.23
C ILE A 18 15.07 7.16 9.77
N PRO A 19 16.05 6.66 9.00
CA PRO A 19 17.12 7.51 8.44
C PRO A 19 16.55 8.69 7.66
N PRO A 20 17.17 9.90 7.72
CA PRO A 20 16.63 11.11 7.09
C PRO A 20 16.29 10.95 5.60
N LEU A 21 17.15 10.28 4.83
CA LEU A 21 16.94 10.05 3.39
C LEU A 21 15.78 9.09 3.08
N LEU A 22 15.26 8.36 4.08
CA LEU A 22 14.14 7.43 3.95
C LEU A 22 12.83 7.97 4.55
N GLN A 23 12.83 9.18 5.12
CA GLN A 23 11.63 9.83 5.65
C GLN A 23 10.51 9.95 4.61
N PRO A 24 10.76 10.37 3.35
CA PRO A 24 9.69 10.45 2.35
C PRO A 24 9.00 9.10 2.07
N VAL A 25 9.77 8.00 2.09
CA VAL A 25 9.23 6.64 1.92
C VAL A 25 8.31 6.31 3.09
N ALA A 26 8.77 6.54 4.32
CA ALA A 26 7.96 6.28 5.52
C ALA A 26 6.68 7.13 5.53
N HIS A 27 6.78 8.43 5.25
CA HIS A 27 5.63 9.34 5.20
C HIS A 27 4.58 8.89 4.18
N ALA A 28 5.00 8.52 2.97
CA ALA A 28 4.10 8.07 1.92
C ALA A 28 3.37 6.76 2.28
N LEU A 29 4.08 5.79 2.88
CA LEU A 29 3.47 4.52 3.31
C LEU A 29 2.49 4.73 4.48
N LEU A 30 2.83 5.59 5.42
CA LEU A 30 1.96 5.97 6.54
C LEU A 30 0.71 6.71 6.07
N GLN A 31 0.85 7.64 5.11
CA GLN A 31 -0.27 8.36 4.50
C GLN A 31 -1.22 7.37 3.80
N ALA A 32 -0.68 6.47 2.97
CA ALA A 32 -1.45 5.43 2.29
C ALA A 32 -2.21 4.55 3.28
N ARG A 33 -1.58 4.17 4.39
CA ARG A 33 -2.22 3.41 5.48
C ARG A 33 -3.41 4.15 6.07
N GLU A 34 -3.26 5.43 6.39
CA GLU A 34 -4.34 6.24 6.97
C GLU A 34 -5.50 6.43 6.01
N GLU A 35 -5.23 6.66 4.73
CA GLU A 35 -6.25 6.80 3.69
C GLU A 35 -7.02 5.50 3.49
N VAL A 36 -6.32 4.37 3.31
CA VAL A 36 -6.95 3.06 3.15
C VAL A 36 -7.84 2.74 4.35
N GLN A 37 -7.32 2.92 5.58
CA GLN A 37 -8.09 2.69 6.80
C GLN A 37 -9.34 3.58 6.88
N ARG A 38 -9.21 4.86 6.53
CA ARG A 38 -10.29 5.84 6.64
C ARG A 38 -11.40 5.56 5.64
N HIS A 39 -11.05 5.40 4.37
CA HIS A 39 -12.04 5.28 3.30
C HIS A 39 -12.67 3.89 3.25
N LEU A 40 -11.96 2.84 3.67
CA LEU A 40 -12.49 1.48 3.63
C LEU A 40 -13.05 0.98 4.97
N ALA A 41 -13.09 1.81 6.01
CA ALA A 41 -13.62 1.44 7.33
C ALA A 41 -15.06 0.90 7.30
N ARG A 42 -15.86 1.34 6.32
CA ARG A 42 -17.28 0.98 6.16
C ARG A 42 -17.62 0.57 4.73
N PHE A 43 -16.61 0.22 3.93
CA PHE A 43 -16.84 -0.18 2.55
C PHE A 43 -17.66 -1.49 2.51
N PRO A 44 -18.73 -1.58 1.70
CA PRO A 44 -19.59 -2.76 1.68
C PRO A 44 -18.87 -4.02 1.15
N GLU A 45 -18.91 -5.11 1.93
CA GLU A 45 -18.21 -6.36 1.61
C GLU A 45 -18.61 -6.96 0.26
N HIS A 46 -19.89 -6.86 -0.11
CA HIS A 46 -20.38 -7.40 -1.38
C HIS A 46 -19.85 -6.63 -2.61
N LEU A 47 -19.27 -5.45 -2.43
CA LEU A 47 -18.63 -4.67 -3.51
C LEU A 47 -17.13 -4.96 -3.64
N LEU A 48 -16.53 -5.72 -2.71
CA LEU A 48 -15.09 -5.92 -2.63
C LEU A 48 -14.46 -6.42 -3.93
N TRP A 49 -15.17 -7.32 -4.62
CA TRP A 49 -14.70 -7.97 -5.84
C TRP A 49 -15.36 -7.45 -7.11
N GLU A 50 -16.22 -6.42 -7.00
CA GLU A 50 -16.86 -5.80 -8.15
C GLU A 50 -15.85 -5.04 -9.02
N ARG A 51 -16.05 -5.11 -10.34
CA ARG A 51 -15.12 -4.59 -11.34
C ARG A 51 -15.80 -3.50 -12.18
N PRO A 52 -15.87 -2.25 -11.68
CA PRO A 52 -16.52 -1.18 -12.42
C PRO A 52 -15.79 -0.96 -13.76
N ALA A 53 -16.56 -0.88 -14.84
CA ALA A 53 -16.02 -0.80 -16.21
C ALA A 53 -15.00 -1.92 -16.57
N ASN A 54 -15.14 -3.10 -15.95
CA ASN A 54 -14.20 -4.22 -16.08
C ASN A 54 -12.75 -3.91 -15.63
N LEU A 55 -12.56 -2.86 -14.84
CA LEU A 55 -11.27 -2.48 -14.25
C LEU A 55 -10.97 -3.30 -12.98
N ALA A 56 -9.86 -2.97 -12.32
CA ALA A 56 -9.46 -3.59 -11.06
C ALA A 56 -10.49 -3.33 -9.94
N SER A 57 -10.74 -4.35 -9.11
CA SER A 57 -11.62 -4.24 -7.94
C SER A 57 -10.88 -3.66 -6.73
N VAL A 58 -11.64 -3.25 -5.70
CA VAL A 58 -11.08 -2.86 -4.39
C VAL A 58 -10.23 -3.99 -3.79
N GLY A 59 -10.72 -5.23 -3.86
CA GLY A 59 -10.01 -6.42 -3.38
C GLY A 59 -8.69 -6.66 -4.11
N PHE A 60 -8.66 -6.47 -5.43
CA PHE A 60 -7.41 -6.52 -6.20
C PHE A 60 -6.41 -5.49 -5.70
N HIS A 61 -6.81 -4.22 -5.57
CA HIS A 61 -5.88 -3.16 -5.16
C HIS A 61 -5.32 -3.42 -3.76
N LEU A 62 -6.13 -3.86 -2.79
CA LEU A 62 -5.63 -4.18 -1.45
C LEU A 62 -4.66 -5.37 -1.45
N GLN A 63 -4.95 -6.42 -2.22
CA GLN A 63 -4.01 -7.53 -2.40
C GLN A 63 -2.71 -7.04 -3.03
N HIS A 64 -2.82 -6.23 -4.08
CA HIS A 64 -1.70 -5.73 -4.85
C HIS A 64 -0.80 -4.79 -4.05
N LEU A 65 -1.37 -3.88 -3.25
CA LEU A 65 -0.64 -2.98 -2.36
C LEU A 65 0.23 -3.78 -1.36
N THR A 66 -0.33 -4.84 -0.78
CA THR A 66 0.39 -5.73 0.13
C THR A 66 1.51 -6.48 -0.61
N GLY A 67 1.19 -7.10 -1.75
CA GLY A 67 2.14 -7.93 -2.50
C GLY A 67 3.28 -7.16 -3.17
N VAL A 68 3.01 -5.96 -3.69
CA VAL A 68 4.05 -5.12 -4.30
C VAL A 68 5.01 -4.56 -3.26
N LEU A 69 4.50 -4.19 -2.08
CA LEU A 69 5.32 -3.67 -1.00
C LEU A 69 6.26 -4.75 -0.47
N ASP A 70 5.76 -5.95 -0.21
CA ASP A 70 6.57 -7.13 0.14
C ASP A 70 7.67 -7.37 -0.91
N ARG A 71 7.26 -7.52 -2.17
CA ARG A 71 8.16 -7.85 -3.27
C ARG A 71 9.31 -6.84 -3.44
N LEU A 72 9.00 -5.55 -3.45
CA LEU A 72 10.01 -4.51 -3.68
C LEU A 72 10.95 -4.37 -2.47
N PHE A 73 10.45 -4.57 -1.26
CA PHE A 73 11.26 -4.56 -0.05
C PHE A 73 12.17 -5.80 0.05
N THR A 74 11.70 -6.99 -0.38
CA THR A 74 12.54 -8.19 -0.55
C THR A 74 13.72 -7.91 -1.50
N TYR A 75 13.46 -7.29 -2.66
CA TYR A 75 14.55 -6.94 -3.58
C TYR A 75 15.50 -5.89 -3.00
N ALA A 76 15.00 -4.94 -2.20
CA ALA A 76 15.85 -3.95 -1.54
C ALA A 76 16.83 -4.60 -0.55
N GLN A 77 16.45 -5.74 0.06
CA GLN A 77 17.34 -6.55 0.89
C GLN A 77 18.35 -7.37 0.08
N GLY A 78 18.25 -7.39 -1.25
CA GLY A 78 19.08 -8.24 -2.12
C GLY A 78 18.59 -9.69 -2.19
N GLU A 79 17.38 -9.94 -1.69
CA GLU A 79 16.79 -11.27 -1.68
C GLU A 79 15.97 -11.54 -2.95
N GLN A 80 15.61 -12.80 -3.16
CA GLN A 80 14.71 -13.22 -4.23
C GLN A 80 13.39 -13.70 -3.63
N LEU A 81 12.31 -13.60 -4.41
CA LEU A 81 11.00 -14.05 -3.94
C LEU A 81 10.98 -15.57 -3.73
N PHE A 82 10.56 -15.96 -2.52
CA PHE A 82 10.30 -17.35 -2.19
C PHE A 82 8.99 -17.85 -2.81
N PRO A 83 8.76 -19.17 -2.90
CA PRO A 83 7.59 -19.75 -3.55
C PRO A 83 6.24 -19.19 -3.05
N GLN A 84 6.14 -18.84 -1.77
CA GLN A 84 4.94 -18.27 -1.16
C GLN A 84 4.62 -16.88 -1.73
N ALA A 85 5.62 -15.99 -1.83
CA ALA A 85 5.44 -14.66 -2.43
C ALA A 85 5.08 -14.74 -3.92
N LEU A 86 5.67 -15.70 -4.65
CA LEU A 86 5.31 -15.97 -6.04
C LEU A 86 3.88 -16.51 -6.18
N ALA A 87 3.42 -17.35 -5.25
CA ALA A 87 2.05 -17.85 -5.24
C ALA A 87 1.06 -16.72 -4.94
N TYR A 88 1.39 -15.84 -3.98
CA TYR A 88 0.60 -14.65 -3.67
C TYR A 88 0.43 -13.75 -4.90
N LEU A 89 1.54 -13.43 -5.58
CA LEU A 89 1.52 -12.62 -6.81
C LEU A 89 0.59 -13.20 -7.89
N LYS A 90 0.58 -14.53 -8.04
CA LYS A 90 -0.29 -15.20 -9.03
C LYS A 90 -1.78 -15.19 -8.62
N ALA A 91 -2.06 -15.05 -7.33
CA ALA A 91 -3.41 -15.08 -6.77
C ALA A 91 -4.04 -13.67 -6.64
N GLU A 92 -3.28 -12.60 -6.94
CA GLU A 92 -3.83 -11.24 -6.95
C GLU A 92 -5.03 -11.13 -7.90
N GLY A 93 -6.10 -10.49 -7.42
CA GLY A 93 -7.36 -10.33 -8.16
C GLY A 93 -8.28 -11.55 -8.11
N VAL A 94 -7.86 -12.65 -7.49
CA VAL A 94 -8.70 -13.81 -7.24
C VAL A 94 -9.23 -13.72 -5.81
N ALA A 95 -10.56 -13.78 -5.66
CA ALA A 95 -11.21 -13.85 -4.35
C ALA A 95 -10.74 -15.12 -3.62
N PRO A 96 -10.01 -15.02 -2.48
CA PRO A 96 -9.44 -16.18 -1.81
C PRO A 96 -10.48 -17.12 -1.19
N GLY A 97 -11.73 -16.65 -1.06
CA GLY A 97 -12.86 -17.39 -0.51
C GLY A 97 -13.86 -16.47 0.17
N PRO A 98 -15.02 -17.00 0.61
CA PRO A 98 -16.11 -16.24 1.20
C PRO A 98 -15.75 -15.59 2.55
N GLU A 99 -14.67 -16.03 3.21
CA GLU A 99 -14.19 -15.47 4.47
C GLU A 99 -13.31 -14.22 4.31
N THR A 100 -12.93 -13.88 3.06
CA THR A 100 -12.11 -12.68 2.82
C THR A 100 -12.97 -11.43 2.89
N THR A 101 -12.71 -10.62 3.92
CA THR A 101 -13.38 -9.32 4.13
C THR A 101 -12.47 -8.16 3.75
N VAL A 102 -13.06 -6.97 3.58
CA VAL A 102 -12.33 -5.70 3.42
C VAL A 102 -11.34 -5.54 4.57
N GLN A 103 -11.78 -5.74 5.81
CA GLN A 103 -10.93 -5.55 6.99
C GLN A 103 -9.78 -6.55 7.05
N THR A 104 -9.98 -7.79 6.61
CA THR A 104 -8.89 -8.78 6.51
C THR A 104 -7.78 -8.28 5.59
N LEU A 105 -8.13 -7.70 4.43
CA LEU A 105 -7.16 -7.19 3.47
C LEU A 105 -6.51 -5.87 3.93
N VAL A 106 -7.26 -4.97 4.58
CA VAL A 106 -6.72 -3.74 5.18
C VAL A 106 -5.71 -4.07 6.28
N VAL A 107 -6.01 -5.03 7.16
CA VAL A 107 -5.08 -5.48 8.21
C VAL A 107 -3.82 -6.12 7.63
N ALA A 108 -3.96 -6.88 6.54
CA ALA A 108 -2.80 -7.44 5.82
C ALA A 108 -1.89 -6.32 5.28
N PHE A 109 -2.47 -5.30 4.64
CA PHE A 109 -1.72 -4.14 4.17
C PHE A 109 -1.04 -3.38 5.31
N HIS A 110 -1.73 -3.17 6.43
CA HIS A 110 -1.15 -2.50 7.60
C HIS A 110 0.07 -3.24 8.14
N ARG A 111 -0.02 -4.57 8.27
CA ARG A 111 1.10 -5.41 8.70
C ARG A 111 2.29 -5.29 7.75
N GLN A 112 2.03 -5.25 6.44
CA GLN A 112 3.08 -5.07 5.46
C GLN A 112 3.74 -3.69 5.55
N VAL A 113 2.96 -2.64 5.82
CA VAL A 113 3.50 -1.29 6.09
C VAL A 113 4.38 -1.32 7.34
N ASP A 114 3.97 -1.99 8.42
CA ASP A 114 4.78 -2.10 9.63
C ASP A 114 6.12 -2.83 9.36
N GLN A 115 6.09 -3.92 8.59
CA GLN A 115 7.31 -4.62 8.15
C GLN A 115 8.22 -3.73 7.31
N ALA A 116 7.64 -2.97 6.37
CA ALA A 116 8.38 -2.00 5.57
C ALA A 116 9.05 -0.94 6.45
N LEU A 117 8.34 -0.38 7.44
CA LEU A 117 8.90 0.60 8.36
C LEU A 117 10.05 0.02 9.20
N GLU A 118 9.94 -1.22 9.68
CA GLU A 118 11.05 -1.88 10.38
C GLU A 118 12.28 -2.07 9.47
N GLN A 119 12.09 -2.43 8.21
CA GLN A 119 13.19 -2.49 7.26
C GLN A 119 13.82 -1.11 7.01
N LEU A 120 13.02 -0.05 6.89
CA LEU A 120 13.54 1.31 6.72
C LEU A 120 14.42 1.72 7.92
N LYS A 121 14.02 1.39 9.15
CA LYS A 121 14.84 1.63 10.36
C LYS A 121 16.17 0.89 10.32
N ALA A 122 16.17 -0.34 9.81
CA ALA A 122 17.35 -1.19 9.73
C ALA A 122 18.26 -0.89 8.52
N THR A 123 17.80 -0.10 7.55
CA THR A 123 18.54 0.20 6.32
C THR A 123 19.65 1.20 6.58
N ARG A 124 20.90 0.82 6.28
CA ARG A 124 22.06 1.70 6.44
C ARG A 124 22.14 2.71 5.30
N GLU A 125 22.39 3.96 5.62
CA GLU A 125 22.50 5.03 4.62
C GLU A 125 23.56 4.72 3.54
N GLN A 126 24.67 4.10 3.94
CA GLN A 126 25.78 3.80 3.01
C GLN A 126 25.39 2.76 1.95
N THR A 127 24.36 1.96 2.17
CA THR A 127 23.93 0.91 1.23
C THR A 127 22.89 1.43 0.22
N LEU A 128 22.41 2.67 0.36
CA LEU A 128 21.28 3.18 -0.42
C LEU A 128 21.53 3.20 -1.93
N LEU A 129 22.78 3.37 -2.36
CA LEU A 129 23.17 3.39 -3.77
C LEU A 129 23.64 2.03 -4.30
N GLU A 130 23.68 1.00 -3.46
CA GLU A 130 24.07 -0.34 -3.90
C GLU A 130 23.04 -0.91 -4.88
N THR A 131 23.55 -1.56 -5.92
CA THR A 131 22.72 -2.22 -6.94
C THR A 131 21.98 -3.41 -6.36
N ARG A 132 20.73 -3.60 -6.81
CA ARG A 132 19.87 -4.74 -6.53
C ARG A 132 19.26 -5.27 -7.82
N GLY A 133 19.19 -6.59 -7.96
CA GLY A 133 18.60 -7.25 -9.11
C GLY A 133 17.10 -7.47 -8.93
N VAL A 134 16.30 -6.97 -9.87
CA VAL A 134 14.84 -7.08 -9.84
C VAL A 134 14.37 -8.28 -10.66
N GLY A 135 13.64 -9.18 -10.00
CA GLY A 135 13.02 -10.35 -10.62
C GLY A 135 14.00 -11.34 -11.24
N ARG A 136 13.49 -12.29 -12.01
CA ARG A 136 14.30 -13.37 -12.62
C ARG A 136 15.34 -12.84 -13.62
N ALA A 137 15.03 -11.73 -14.29
CA ALA A 137 15.93 -11.10 -15.24
C ALA A 137 17.05 -10.28 -14.58
N GLN A 138 17.02 -10.12 -13.24
CA GLN A 138 18.01 -9.36 -12.47
C GLN A 138 18.23 -7.94 -13.04
N ILE A 139 17.15 -7.27 -13.44
CA ILE A 139 17.23 -5.91 -13.98
C ILE A 139 17.76 -5.00 -12.86
N PRO A 140 18.83 -4.23 -13.11
CA PRO A 140 19.46 -3.45 -12.05
C PRO A 140 18.58 -2.29 -11.59
N SER A 141 18.48 -2.12 -10.28
CA SER A 141 18.00 -0.93 -9.58
C SER A 141 18.93 -0.64 -8.39
N THR A 142 18.61 0.31 -7.52
CA THR A 142 19.32 0.54 -6.26
C THR A 142 18.42 0.29 -5.06
N VAL A 143 18.98 0.13 -3.86
CA VAL A 143 18.20 0.05 -2.61
C VAL A 143 17.26 1.26 -2.50
N LEU A 144 17.77 2.47 -2.66
CA LEU A 144 16.97 3.70 -2.61
C LEU A 144 15.89 3.72 -3.71
N GLY A 145 16.25 3.33 -4.93
CA GLY A 145 15.31 3.28 -6.06
C GLY A 145 14.13 2.34 -5.79
N LEU A 146 14.40 1.16 -5.21
CA LEU A 146 13.37 0.19 -4.85
C LEU A 146 12.46 0.70 -3.73
N LEU A 147 13.04 1.25 -2.65
CA LEU A 147 12.27 1.77 -1.52
C LEU A 147 11.41 2.97 -1.93
N PHE A 148 11.98 3.90 -2.71
CA PHE A 148 11.23 5.03 -3.26
C PHE A 148 10.11 4.56 -4.19
N HIS A 149 10.41 3.67 -5.15
CA HIS A 149 9.41 3.18 -6.08
C HIS A 149 8.30 2.41 -5.36
N ALA A 150 8.60 1.69 -4.29
CA ALA A 150 7.57 1.03 -3.49
C ALA A 150 6.58 2.02 -2.86
N ALA A 151 7.06 3.12 -2.27
CA ALA A 151 6.19 4.18 -1.75
C ALA A 151 5.40 4.89 -2.86
N GLU A 152 6.06 5.25 -3.95
CA GLU A 152 5.47 5.91 -5.12
C GLU A 152 4.36 5.05 -5.74
N HIS A 153 4.65 3.77 -5.95
CA HIS A 153 3.73 2.79 -6.49
C HIS A 153 2.54 2.55 -5.54
N THR A 154 2.79 2.48 -4.23
CA THR A 154 1.72 2.38 -3.22
C THR A 154 0.76 3.57 -3.34
N GLN A 155 1.26 4.79 -3.35
CA GLN A 155 0.45 6.01 -3.48
C GLN A 155 -0.37 6.04 -4.79
N ARG A 156 0.25 5.67 -5.92
CA ARG A 156 -0.47 5.54 -7.21
C ARG A 156 -1.67 4.60 -7.11
N HIS A 157 -1.50 3.43 -6.50
CA HIS A 157 -2.56 2.44 -6.37
C HIS A 157 -3.59 2.79 -5.31
N VAL A 158 -3.22 3.51 -4.25
CA VAL A 158 -4.21 4.10 -3.32
C VAL A 158 -5.11 5.07 -4.06
N GLY A 159 -4.57 5.98 -4.88
CA GLY A 159 -5.40 6.87 -5.70
C GLY A 159 -6.40 6.12 -6.59
N GLN A 160 -5.96 5.05 -7.26
CA GLN A 160 -6.84 4.21 -8.08
C GLN A 160 -7.89 3.47 -7.24
N LEU A 161 -7.50 2.90 -6.10
CA LEU A 161 -8.37 2.22 -5.15
C LEU A 161 -9.51 3.12 -4.67
N LEU A 162 -9.18 4.36 -4.29
CA LEU A 162 -10.19 5.31 -3.78
C LEU A 162 -11.18 5.72 -4.87
N VAL A 163 -10.72 5.93 -6.10
CA VAL A 163 -11.61 6.21 -7.24
C VAL A 163 -12.53 5.02 -7.50
N THR A 164 -11.99 3.80 -7.53
CA THR A 164 -12.77 2.56 -7.71
C THR A 164 -13.83 2.40 -6.62
N ALA A 165 -13.46 2.60 -5.34
CA ALA A 165 -14.37 2.51 -4.21
C ALA A 165 -15.52 3.53 -4.33
N ARG A 166 -15.20 4.79 -4.63
CA ARG A 166 -16.19 5.87 -4.77
C ARG A 166 -17.17 5.62 -5.92
N ILE A 167 -16.71 5.08 -7.06
CA ILE A 167 -17.60 4.74 -8.19
C ILE A 167 -18.64 3.69 -7.76
N LEU A 168 -18.20 2.66 -7.02
CA LEU A 168 -19.10 1.60 -6.56
C LEU A 168 -20.09 2.10 -5.49
N GLU A 169 -19.63 2.92 -4.56
CA GLU A 169 -20.49 3.55 -3.53
C GLU A 169 -21.53 4.48 -4.16
N ALA A 170 -21.14 5.31 -5.14
CA ALA A 170 -22.04 6.18 -5.86
C ALA A 170 -23.11 5.38 -6.64
N GLY A 171 -22.73 4.24 -7.23
CA GLY A 171 -23.66 3.32 -7.90
C GLY A 171 -24.73 2.75 -6.96
N MET A 172 -24.51 2.76 -5.65
CA MET A 172 -25.48 2.35 -4.63
C MET A 172 -26.26 3.50 -3.98
N GLY A 173 -26.00 4.75 -4.38
CA GLY A 173 -26.58 5.92 -3.74
C GLY A 173 -26.07 6.16 -2.31
N ILE A 174 -24.89 5.63 -1.96
CA ILE A 174 -24.22 5.96 -0.69
C ILE A 174 -23.72 7.41 -0.83
N PRO A 175 -24.18 8.36 0.02
CA PRO A 175 -23.77 9.76 -0.08
C PRO A 175 -22.28 9.93 0.26
N GLU A 176 -21.63 10.90 -0.38
CA GLU A 176 -20.26 11.28 -0.05
C GLU A 176 -20.11 11.57 1.44
N THR A 177 -19.10 10.98 2.08
CA THR A 177 -18.61 11.50 3.35
C THR A 177 -17.96 12.84 3.07
N ASN A 178 -18.67 13.93 3.37
CA ASN A 178 -18.25 15.29 3.05
C ASN A 178 -16.89 15.61 3.69
N GLU A 179 -15.84 15.68 2.88
CA GLU A 179 -14.43 15.86 3.31
C GLU A 179 -14.07 17.33 3.56
N ASN A 180 -14.93 18.28 3.18
CA ASN A 180 -14.68 19.72 3.24
C ASN A 180 -15.72 20.47 4.08
N GLN A 181 -15.92 20.08 5.35
CA GLN A 181 -16.50 21.00 6.33
C GLN A 181 -15.40 21.43 7.32
N PRO A 182 -15.12 22.74 7.45
CA PRO A 182 -14.17 23.27 8.43
C PRO A 182 -14.64 23.03 9.86
#